data_AF-A0A9W9Y084-F1
#
_entry.id   AF-A0A9W9Y084-F1
#
_cell.length_a   1.000
_cell.length_b   1.000
_cell.length_c   1.000
_cell.angle_alpha   90.00
_cell.angle_beta   90.00
_cell.angle_gamma   90.00
#
_symmetry.space_group_name_H-M   'P 1'
#
loop_
_entity.id
_entity.type
_entity.pdbx_description
1 polymer ?
#
loop_
_entity_poly.entity_id
_entity_poly.type
_entity_poly.pdbx_seq_one_letter_code
_entity_poly.pdbx_strand_id
1 'polypeptide(L)'
;MVSIITSIKDLITSIFEVIFSVIKSTLDTGYQLLMAFVDFFAGIPKMLQHMVRGSLEAAGGVGAFITSNLVVIAMIALGSYGYLVYRRREGRSVQAGTKKLN
;
A
#
# COMPACT_ATOMS: atom_id res chain seq x y z
N MET A 1 31.27 -55.03 -34.65
CA MET A 1 31.49 -55.25 -33.20
C MET A 1 31.45 -53.96 -32.39
N VAL A 2 32.03 -52.84 -32.88
CA VAL A 2 32.00 -51.53 -32.20
C VAL A 2 30.57 -51.07 -31.87
N SER A 3 29.62 -51.18 -32.81
CA SER A 3 28.23 -50.72 -32.61
C SER A 3 27.51 -51.38 -31.42
N ILE A 4 27.76 -52.67 -31.17
CA ILE A 4 27.13 -53.41 -30.05
C ILE A 4 27.64 -52.87 -28.72
N ILE A 5 28.94 -52.57 -28.64
CA ILE A 5 29.57 -52.02 -27.43
C ILE A 5 29.06 -50.60 -27.16
N THR A 6 28.85 -49.79 -28.20
CA THR A 6 28.27 -48.44 -28.06
C THR A 6 26.83 -48.52 -27.59
N SER A 7 26.00 -49.36 -28.21
CA SER A 7 24.59 -49.51 -27.82
C SER A 7 24.41 -50.02 -26.39
N ILE A 8 25.29 -50.89 -25.89
CA ILE A 8 25.27 -51.34 -24.49
C ILE A 8 25.62 -50.18 -23.54
N LYS A 9 26.61 -49.35 -23.88
CA LYS A 9 26.96 -48.17 -23.08
C LYS A 9 25.82 -47.16 -23.05
N ASP A 10 25.15 -46.94 -24.17
CA ASP A 10 24.00 -46.02 -24.26
C ASP A 10 22.82 -46.55 -23.44
N LEU A 11 22.57 -47.87 -23.48
CA LEU A 11 21.54 -48.51 -22.67
C LEU A 11 21.80 -48.33 -21.17
N ILE A 12 23.03 -48.60 -20.73
CA ILE A 12 23.43 -48.44 -19.32
C ILE A 12 23.30 -46.96 -18.91
N THR A 13 23.74 -46.04 -19.76
CA THR A 13 23.65 -44.60 -19.51
C THR A 13 22.20 -44.15 -19.36
N SER A 14 21.32 -44.59 -20.25
CA SER A 14 19.89 -44.29 -20.20
C SER A 14 19.23 -44.82 -18.91
N ILE A 15 19.59 -46.03 -18.48
CA ILE A 15 19.08 -46.60 -17.21
C ILE A 15 19.51 -45.74 -16.02
N PHE A 16 20.79 -45.36 -15.95
CA PHE A 16 21.27 -44.49 -14.87
C PHE A 16 20.64 -43.11 -14.92
N GLU A 17 20.49 -42.52 -16.12
CA GLU A 17 19.88 -41.21 -16.31
C GLU A 17 18.43 -41.20 -15.83
N VAL A 18 17.65 -42.24 -16.13
CA VAL A 18 16.27 -42.37 -15.64
C VAL A 18 16.25 -42.49 -14.11
N ILE A 19 17.10 -43.32 -13.51
CA ILE A 19 17.18 -43.46 -12.05
C ILE A 19 17.52 -42.12 -11.38
N PHE A 20 18.55 -41.43 -11.87
CA PHE A 20 18.94 -40.12 -11.36
C PHE A 20 17.86 -39.06 -11.59
N SER A 21 17.16 -39.11 -12.72
CA SER A 21 16.06 -38.21 -13.04
C SER A 21 14.90 -38.37 -12.04
N VAL A 22 14.52 -39.61 -11.73
CA VAL A 22 13.47 -39.89 -10.74
C VAL A 22 13.87 -39.42 -9.34
N ILE A 23 15.13 -39.65 -8.93
CA ILE A 23 15.64 -39.18 -7.63
C ILE A 23 15.65 -37.65 -7.58
N LYS A 24 16.19 -36.98 -8.59
CA LYS A 24 16.23 -35.51 -8.66
C LYS A 24 14.84 -34.91 -8.66
N SER A 25 13.93 -35.46 -9.46
CA SER A 25 12.53 -35.01 -9.55
C SER A 25 11.81 -35.14 -8.20
N THR A 26 12.04 -36.25 -7.49
CA THR A 26 11.46 -36.47 -6.15
C THR A 26 12.02 -35.49 -5.12
N LEU A 27 13.33 -35.25 -5.12
CA LEU A 27 13.98 -34.29 -4.22
C LEU A 27 13.56 -32.85 -4.53
N ASP A 28 13.44 -32.49 -5.79
CA ASP A 28 13.00 -31.16 -6.22
C ASP A 28 11.54 -30.90 -5.80
N THR A 29 10.67 -31.89 -6.01
CA THR A 29 9.28 -31.83 -5.53
C THR A 29 9.21 -31.68 -4.01
N GLY A 30 10.04 -32.43 -3.26
CA GLY A 30 10.12 -32.31 -1.80
C GLY A 30 10.61 -30.93 -1.34
N TYR A 31 11.61 -30.37 -2.02
CA TYR A 31 12.12 -29.03 -1.75
C TYR A 31 11.07 -27.96 -2.03
N GLN A 32 10.36 -28.06 -3.17
CA GLN A 32 9.26 -27.15 -3.51
C GLN A 32 8.13 -27.19 -2.46
N LEU A 33 7.82 -28.37 -1.93
CA LEU A 33 6.79 -28.54 -0.89
C LEU A 33 7.22 -27.89 0.44
N LEU A 34 8.49 -28.05 0.83
CA LEU A 34 9.07 -27.33 1.97
C LEU A 34 9.06 -25.82 1.76
N MET A 35 9.41 -25.35 0.56
CA MET A 35 9.44 -23.93 0.23
C MET A 35 8.03 -23.34 0.26
N ALA A 36 7.05 -24.03 -0.32
CA ALA A 36 5.64 -23.66 -0.27
C ALA A 36 5.10 -23.62 1.17
N PHE A 37 5.55 -24.55 2.02
CA PHE A 37 5.21 -24.54 3.45
C PHE A 37 5.78 -23.30 4.14
N VAL A 38 7.06 -22.99 3.94
CA VAL A 38 7.68 -21.78 4.49
C VAL A 38 6.99 -20.51 3.97
N ASP A 39 6.69 -20.45 2.68
CA ASP A 39 6.01 -19.31 2.07
C ASP A 39 4.58 -19.13 2.58
N PHE A 40 3.87 -20.23 2.85
CA PHE A 40 2.56 -20.21 3.48
C PHE A 40 2.63 -19.55 4.87
N PHE A 41 3.56 -19.99 5.71
CA PHE A 41 3.76 -19.41 7.04
C PHE A 41 4.29 -17.98 6.99
N ALA A 42 5.13 -17.63 6.02
CA ALA A 42 5.58 -16.26 5.78
C ALA A 42 4.47 -15.36 5.21
N GLY A 43 3.47 -15.94 4.56
CA GLY A 43 2.30 -15.24 4.03
C GLY A 43 1.35 -14.73 5.10
N ILE A 44 1.19 -15.48 6.20
CA ILE A 44 0.32 -15.13 7.34
C ILE A 44 0.67 -13.75 7.95
N PRO A 45 1.91 -13.49 8.40
CA PRO A 45 2.26 -12.19 8.97
C PRO A 45 2.19 -11.07 7.92
N LYS A 46 2.50 -11.35 6.65
CA LYS A 46 2.34 -10.36 5.56
C LYS A 46 0.87 -9.97 5.38
N MET A 47 -0.04 -10.93 5.33
CA MET A 47 -1.49 -10.65 5.26
C MET A 47 -1.97 -9.83 6.46
N LEU A 48 -1.53 -10.19 7.66
CA LEU A 48 -1.90 -9.48 8.88
C LEU A 48 -1.38 -8.04 8.88
N GLN A 49 -0.14 -7.83 8.44
CA GLN A 49 0.42 -6.49 8.26
C GLN A 49 -0.36 -5.67 7.23
N HIS A 50 -0.73 -6.25 6.08
CA HIS A 50 -1.53 -5.56 5.07
C HIS A 50 -2.92 -5.20 5.58
N MET A 51 -3.57 -6.11 6.34
CA MET A 51 -4.88 -5.85 6.94
C MET A 51 -4.81 -4.72 7.97
N VAL A 52 -3.81 -4.73 8.86
CA VAL A 52 -3.61 -3.67 9.86
C VAL A 52 -3.31 -2.34 9.20
N ARG A 53 -2.41 -2.30 8.20
CA ARG A 53 -2.11 -1.08 7.44
C ARG A 53 -3.33 -0.56 6.71
N GLY A 54 -4.07 -1.42 6.02
CA GLY A 54 -5.31 -1.01 5.32
C GLY A 54 -6.36 -0.47 6.29
N SER A 55 -6.50 -1.04 7.48
CA SER A 55 -7.40 -0.54 8.51
C SER A 55 -6.95 0.82 9.08
N LEU A 56 -5.65 0.99 9.34
CA LEU A 56 -5.06 2.26 9.77
C LEU A 56 -5.20 3.35 8.71
N GLU A 57 -4.97 3.03 7.44
CA GLU A 57 -5.16 3.95 6.32
C GLU A 57 -6.62 4.36 6.16
N ALA A 58 -7.57 3.42 6.30
CA ALA A 58 -8.99 3.75 6.30
C ALA A 58 -9.37 4.68 7.45
N ALA A 59 -8.91 4.40 8.67
CA ALA A 59 -9.13 5.25 9.84
C ALA A 59 -8.47 6.64 9.69
N GLY A 60 -7.24 6.68 9.17
CA GLY A 60 -6.52 7.91 8.84
C GLY A 60 -7.24 8.73 7.76
N GLY A 61 -7.83 8.07 6.77
CA GLY A 61 -8.65 8.70 5.73
C GLY A 61 -9.89 9.38 6.30
N VAL A 62 -10.57 8.77 7.27
CA VAL A 62 -11.70 9.39 7.99
C VAL A 62 -11.23 10.61 8.79
N GLY A 63 -10.11 10.50 9.51
CA GLY A 63 -9.53 11.64 10.23
C GLY A 63 -9.15 12.80 9.29
N ALA A 64 -8.55 12.50 8.15
CA ALA A 64 -8.19 13.48 7.13
C ALA A 64 -9.43 14.15 6.52
N PHE A 65 -10.51 13.40 6.29
CA PHE A 65 -11.78 13.94 5.81
C PHE A 65 -12.41 14.93 6.80
N ILE A 66 -12.45 14.58 8.08
CA ILE A 66 -12.97 15.46 9.14
C ILE A 66 -12.12 16.72 9.23
N THR A 67 -10.79 16.56 9.27
CA THR A 67 -9.85 17.69 9.39
C THR A 67 -9.97 18.63 8.17
N SER A 68 -10.07 18.08 6.97
CA SER A 68 -10.25 18.86 5.74
C SER A 68 -11.53 19.71 5.76
N ASN A 69 -12.65 19.10 6.15
CA ASN A 69 -13.92 19.83 6.28
C ASN A 69 -13.89 20.88 7.38
N LEU A 70 -13.23 20.59 8.51
CA LEU A 70 -13.06 21.56 9.60
C LEU A 70 -12.31 22.80 9.12
N VAL A 71 -11.26 22.64 8.31
CA VAL A 71 -10.51 23.76 7.71
C VAL A 71 -11.41 24.63 6.83
N VAL A 72 -12.24 24.02 5.98
CA VAL A 72 -13.19 24.76 5.13
C VAL A 72 -14.21 25.55 5.97
N ILE A 73 -14.78 24.91 6.99
CA ILE A 73 -15.73 25.56 7.90
C ILE A 73 -15.05 26.72 8.64
N ALA A 74 -13.82 26.53 9.12
CA ALA A 74 -13.05 27.57 9.79
C ALA A 74 -12.79 28.77 8.88
N MET A 75 -12.44 28.54 7.61
CA MET A 75 -12.26 29.60 6.62
C MET A 75 -13.56 30.38 6.37
N ILE A 76 -14.70 29.70 6.24
CA ILE A 76 -16.01 30.36 6.09
C ILE A 76 -16.36 31.18 7.33
N ALA A 77 -16.14 30.64 8.52
CA ALA A 77 -16.41 31.33 9.79
C ALA A 77 -15.54 32.59 9.95
N LEU A 78 -14.24 32.48 9.66
CA LEU A 78 -13.33 33.63 9.70
C LEU A 78 -13.67 34.68 8.64
N GLY A 79 -13.98 34.25 7.41
CA GLY A 79 -14.37 35.14 6.33
C GLY A 79 -15.67 35.89 6.62
N SER A 80 -16.69 35.19 7.10
CA SER A 80 -17.97 35.80 7.50
C SER A 80 -17.83 36.72 8.70
N TYR A 81 -17.06 36.34 9.72
CA TYR A 81 -16.76 37.22 10.86
C TYR A 81 -16.00 38.48 10.42
N GLY A 82 -14.95 38.32 9.61
CA GLY A 82 -14.18 39.43 9.05
C GLY A 82 -15.05 40.37 8.23
N TYR A 83 -15.93 39.84 7.40
CA TYR A 83 -16.90 40.62 6.63
C TYR A 83 -17.90 41.38 7.52
N LEU A 84 -18.44 40.73 8.57
CA LEU A 84 -19.33 41.39 9.53
C LEU A 84 -18.62 42.52 10.30
N VAL A 85 -17.37 42.30 10.71
CA VAL A 85 -16.55 43.33 11.36
C VAL A 85 -16.26 44.49 10.42
N TYR A 86 -15.94 44.19 9.15
CA TYR A 86 -15.72 45.19 8.11
C TYR A 86 -16.97 46.03 7.85
N ARG A 87 -18.14 45.39 7.67
CA ARG A 87 -19.43 46.07 7.48
C ARG A 87 -19.85 46.90 8.69
N ARG A 88 -19.56 46.46 9.92
CA ARG A 88 -19.77 47.26 11.14
C ARG A 88 -18.91 48.53 11.18
N ARG A 89 -17.74 48.53 10.53
CA ARG A 89 -16.88 49.71 10.44
C ARG A 89 -17.35 50.68 9.36
N GLU A 90 -17.95 50.21 8.27
CA GLU A 90 -18.57 51.07 7.25
C GLU A 90 -19.82 51.82 7.77
N GLY A 91 -20.55 51.25 8.73
CA GLY A 91 -21.71 51.91 9.36
C GLY A 91 -21.35 52.96 10.43
N ARG A 92 -20.07 53.10 10.80
CA ARG A 92 -19.61 54.21 11.64
C ARG A 92 -19.17 55.33 10.71
N SER A 93 -20.01 56.36 10.60
CA SER A 93 -19.57 57.66 10.11
C SER A 93 -18.28 58.03 10.85
N VAL A 94 -17.21 58.22 10.11
CA VAL A 94 -15.98 58.77 10.66
C VAL A 94 -16.37 60.15 11.15
N GLN A 95 -16.54 60.32 12.47
CA GLN A 95 -16.44 61.65 13.07
C GLN A 95 -14.97 62.04 12.94
N ALA A 96 -14.57 62.45 11.73
CA ALA A 96 -13.43 63.33 11.57
C ALA A 96 -13.78 64.54 12.42
N GLY A 97 -13.04 64.71 13.52
CA GLY A 97 -13.27 65.78 14.48
C GLY A 97 -13.51 67.11 13.77
N THR A 98 -14.60 67.77 14.18
CA THR A 98 -14.77 69.23 14.04
C THR A 98 -14.58 69.83 12.66
N LYS A 99 -15.43 69.45 11.68
CA LYS A 99 -15.87 70.46 10.70
C LYS A 99 -17.24 70.14 10.09
N LYS A 100 -18.25 70.95 10.45
CA LYS A 100 -19.38 71.23 9.56
C LYS A 100 -18.80 71.91 8.31
N LEU A 101 -19.01 71.33 7.12
CA LEU A 101 -19.07 72.10 5.90
C LEU A 101 -20.53 72.25 5.52
N ASN A 102 -20.89 73.51 5.28
CA ASN A 102 -22.16 73.99 4.74
C ASN A 102 -22.28 73.57 3.28
#